data_AF-A0A2W4SVT4-F1
#
_entry.id   AF-A0A2W4SVT4-F1
#
_cell.length_a   1.000
_cell.length_b   1.000
_cell.length_c   1.000
_cell.angle_alpha   90.00
_cell.angle_beta   90.00
_cell.angle_gamma   90.00
#
_symmetry.space_group_name_H-M   'P 1'
#
loop_
_entity.id
_entity.type
_entity.pdbx_description
1 polymer ?
#
loop_
_entity_poly.entity_id
_entity_poly.type
_entity_poly.pdbx_seq_one_letter_code
_entity_poly.pdbx_strand_id
1 'polypeptide(L)' 'MDREIRTALVIAAGCAALLAGFIFLIRYMVPAVLGAPFSGSLIAAAVVGLVGVLTLVWAGWKLAIWASRSLKR' A
#
# COMPACT_ATOMS: atom_id res chain seq x y z
N MET A 1 24.19 -14.69 0.88
CA MET A 1 22.84 -14.78 1.49
C MET A 1 21.99 -15.63 0.58
N ASP A 2 21.48 -16.75 1.08
CA ASP A 2 20.66 -17.65 0.27
C ASP A 2 19.47 -16.91 -0.33
N ARG A 3 19.17 -17.24 -1.58
CA ARG A 3 18.16 -16.56 -2.38
C ARG A 3 16.78 -16.63 -1.75
N GLU A 4 16.51 -17.72 -1.03
CA GLU A 4 15.30 -17.94 -0.25
C GLU A 4 15.20 -16.95 0.91
N ILE A 5 16.27 -16.75 1.68
CA ILE A 5 16.35 -15.80 2.79
C ILE A 5 16.14 -14.37 2.27
N ARG A 6 16.76 -14.02 1.13
CA ARG A 6 16.56 -12.72 0.50
C ARG A 6 15.12 -12.50 0.06
N THR A 7 14.49 -13.53 -0.52
CA THR A 7 13.10 -13.43 -0.97
C THR A 7 12.15 -13.30 0.22
N ALA A 8 12.35 -14.08 1.28
CA ALA A 8 11.58 -13.98 2.52
C ALA A 8 11.69 -12.60 3.18
N LEU A 9 12.89 -12.03 3.27
CA LEU A 9 13.12 -10.69 3.81
C LEU A 9 12.40 -9.61 2.98
N VAL A 10 12.44 -9.69 1.65
CA VAL A 10 11.77 -8.72 0.78
C VAL A 10 10.25 -8.83 0.90
N ILE A 11 9.71 -10.04 1.02
CA ILE A 11 8.27 -10.24 1.25
C ILE A 11 7.86 -9.68 2.61
N ALA A 12 8.62 -9.97 3.67
CA ALA A 12 8.33 -9.46 5.01
C ALA A 12 8.37 -7.92 5.05
N ALA A 13 9.40 -7.31 4.45
CA ALA A 13 9.50 -5.86 4.32
C ALA A 13 8.36 -5.28 3.47
N GLY A 14 7.98 -5.96 2.38
CA GLY A 14 6.86 -5.57 1.53
C GLY A 14 5.52 -5.58 2.26
N CYS A 15 5.25 -6.62 3.04
CA CYS A 15 4.05 -6.69 3.89
C CYS A 15 4.03 -5.58 4.95
N ALA A 16 5.16 -5.33 5.62
CA ALA A 16 5.26 -4.25 6.59
C ALA A 16 5.01 -2.88 5.94
N ALA A 17 5.55 -2.64 4.75
CA ALA A 17 5.33 -1.40 4.00
C ALA A 17 3.87 -1.22 3.57
N LEU A 18 3.17 -2.29 3.17
CA LEU A 18 1.75 -2.24 2.82
C LEU A 18 0.89 -1.88 4.04
N LEU A 19 1.16 -2.49 5.19
CA LEU A 19 0.47 -2.16 6.44
C LEU A 19 0.71 -0.71 6.85
N ALA A 20 1.96 -0.26 6.79
CA ALA A 20 2.31 1.13 7.10
C ALA A 20 1.60 2.11 6.14
N GLY A 21 1.56 1.80 4.85
CA GLY A 21 0.86 2.61 3.84
C GLY A 21 -0.66 2.67 4.07
N PHE A 22 -1.27 1.55 4.46
CA PHE A 22 -2.70 1.51 4.80
C PHE A 22 -3.03 2.34 6.04
N ILE A 23 -2.23 2.21 7.10
CA ILE A 23 -2.36 3.02 8.31
C ILE A 23 -2.19 4.49 7.96
N PHE A 24 -1.21 4.83 7.12
CA PHE A 24 -0.97 6.20 6.72
C PHE A 24 -2.16 6.81 5.95
N LEU A 25 -2.72 6.05 5.02
CA LEU A 25 -3.87 6.45 4.22
C LEU A 25 -5.08 6.79 5.11
N ILE A 26 -5.43 5.89 6.04
CA ILE A 26 -6.61 6.05 6.89
C ILE A 26 -6.38 7.07 8.00
N ARG A 27 -5.18 7.11 8.57
CA ARG A 27 -4.91 7.93 9.76
C ARG A 27 -4.50 9.36 9.42
N TYR A 28 -3.88 9.58 8.27
CA TYR A 28 -3.34 10.90 7.91
C TYR A 28 -3.93 11.44 6.62
N MET A 29 -3.88 10.71 5.49
CA MET A 29 -4.33 11.27 4.21
C MET A 29 -5.83 11.57 4.17
N VAL A 30 -6.68 10.59 4.50
CA VAL A 30 -8.14 10.77 4.47
C VAL A 30 -8.59 11.87 5.45
N PRO A 31 -8.13 11.90 6.72
CA PRO A 31 -8.47 12.97 7.65
C PRO A 31 -7.95 14.34 7.23
N ALA A 32 -6.75 14.43 6.64
CA ALA A 32 -6.22 15.70 6.15
C ALA A 32 -7.08 16.30 5.04
N VAL A 33 -7.64 15.46 4.15
CA VAL A 33 -8.55 15.92 3.10
C VAL A 33 -9.91 16.31 3.67
N LEU A 34 -10.44 15.56 4.64
CA LEU A 34 -11.69 15.90 5.32
C LEU A 34 -11.60 17.18 6.14
N GLY A 35 -10.44 17.46 6.73
CA GLY A 35 -10.19 18.67 7.52
C GLY A 35 -10.01 19.94 6.68
N ALA A 36 -9.98 19.84 5.36
CA ALA A 36 -9.79 20.98 4.48
C ALA A 36 -11.10 21.77 4.27
N PRO A 37 -11.06 23.12 4.31
CA PRO A 37 -12.26 23.96 4.24
C PRO A 37 -12.73 24.16 2.78
N PHE A 38 -13.25 23.12 2.14
CA PHE A 38 -13.89 23.22 0.82
C PHE A 38 -15.11 22.31 0.67
N SER A 39 -16.11 22.77 -0.12
CA SER A 39 -17.42 22.13 -0.31
C SER A 39 -17.36 20.68 -0.84
N GLY A 40 -16.24 20.29 -1.46
CA GLY A 40 -16.00 18.95 -2.00
C GLY A 40 -15.11 18.04 -1.15
N SER A 41 -14.80 18.39 0.11
CA SER A 41 -13.81 17.67 0.93
C SER A 41 -14.16 16.19 1.12
N LEU A 42 -15.44 15.87 1.24
CA LEU A 42 -15.93 14.51 1.40
C LEU A 42 -15.74 13.67 0.13
N ILE A 43 -16.01 14.24 -1.06
CA ILE A 43 -15.80 13.59 -2.35
C ILE A 43 -14.30 13.39 -2.60
N ALA A 44 -13.50 14.43 -2.35
CA ALA A 44 -12.05 14.34 -2.48
C ALA A 44 -11.45 13.28 -1.54
N ALA A 45 -11.91 13.22 -0.29
CA ALA A 45 -11.45 12.22 0.68
C ALA A 45 -11.84 10.80 0.26
N ALA A 46 -13.06 10.62 -0.27
CA ALA A 46 -13.50 9.34 -0.80
C ALA A 46 -12.64 8.89 -1.99
N VAL A 47 -12.36 9.78 -2.95
CA VAL A 47 -11.48 9.48 -4.09
C VAL A 47 -10.07 9.14 -3.62
N VAL A 48 -9.50 9.91 -2.70
CA VAL A 48 -8.16 9.66 -2.15
C VAL A 48 -8.11 8.31 -1.42
N GLY A 49 -9.12 7.99 -0.61
CA GLY A 49 -9.22 6.68 0.05
C GLY A 49 -9.30 5.54 -0.95
N LEU A 50 -10.14 5.67 -1.98
CA LEU A 50 -10.37 4.62 -2.98
C LEU A 50 -9.13 4.40 -3.86
N VAL A 51 -8.50 5.47 -4.33
CA VAL A 51 -7.23 5.41 -5.08
C VAL A 51 -6.10 4.87 -4.21
N GLY A 52 -6.03 5.28 -2.94
CA GLY A 52 -5.04 4.78 -1.98
C GLY A 52 -5.18 3.28 -1.73
N VAL A 53 -6.39 2.76 -1.55
CA VAL A 53 -6.61 1.31 -1.38
C VAL A 53 -6.25 0.56 -2.67
N LEU A 54 -6.66 1.05 -3.84
CA LEU A 54 -6.34 0.41 -5.12
C LEU A 54 -4.83 0.35 -5.38
N THR A 55 -4.10 1.42 -5.05
CA THR A 55 -2.63 1.45 -5.19
C THR A 55 -1.94 0.48 -4.23
N LEU A 56 -2.43 0.33 -2.99
CA LEU A 56 -1.92 -0.66 -2.04
C LEU A 56 -2.18 -2.10 -2.51
N VAL A 57 -3.39 -2.38 -3.01
CA VAL A 57 -3.73 -3.70 -3.58
C VAL A 57 -2.85 -4.01 -4.79
N TRP A 58 -2.64 -3.02 -5.66
CA TRP A 58 -1.76 -3.16 -6.82
C TRP A 58 -0.30 -3.41 -6.41
N ALA A 59 0.20 -2.71 -5.39
CA ALA A 59 1.54 -2.93 -4.85
C ALA A 59 1.71 -4.33 -4.25
N GLY A 60 0.71 -4.81 -3.50
CA GLY A 60 0.67 -6.18 -2.97
C GLY A 60 0.66 -7.23 -4.07
N TRP A 61 -0.13 -7.02 -5.13
CA TRP A 61 -0.17 -7.89 -6.29
C TRP A 61 1.19 -7.95 -7.02
N LYS A 62 1.83 -6.81 -7.22
CA LYS A 62 3.18 -6.73 -7.80
C LYS A 62 4.22 -7.48 -6.96
N LEU A 63 4.16 -7.35 -5.64
CA LEU A 63 5.00 -8.10 -4.70
C LEU A 63 4.79 -9.61 -4.84
N ALA A 64 3.55 -10.08 -4.93
CA ALA A 64 3.22 -11.50 -5.09
C ALA A 64 3.71 -12.06 -6.45
N ILE A 65 3.55 -11.30 -7.54
CA ILE A 65 4.11 -11.68 -8.85
C ILE A 65 5.63 -11.76 -8.79
N TRP A 66 6.27 -10.78 -8.16
CA TRP A 66 7.72 -10.77 -8.04
C TRP A 66 8.23 -11.96 -7.22
N ALA A 67 7.60 -12.24 -6.07
CA ALA A 67 7.94 -13.36 -5.21
C ALA A 67 7.80 -14.71 -5.93
N SER A 68 6.68 -14.94 -6.63
CA SER A 68 6.45 -16.18 -7.38
C SER A 68 7.44 -16.37 -8.53
N ARG A 69 7.89 -15.29 -9.19
CA ARG A 69 8.95 -15.35 -10.21
C ARG A 69 10.34 -15.58 -9.61
N SER A 70 10.62 -14.99 -8.44
CA SER A 70 11.89 -15.14 -7.74
C SER A 70 12.13 -16.58 -7.31
N LEU A 71 11.07 -17.28 -6.87
CA LEU A 71 11.10 -18.67 -6.41
C LEU A 71 11.13 -19.71 -7.54
N LYS A 72 10.63 -19.38 -8.74
CA LYS A 72 10.61 -20.30 -9.90
C LYS A 72 11.91 -20.35 -10.70
N ARG A 73 12.76 -19.31 -10.58
CA ARG A 73 14.08 -19.25 -11.20
C ARG A 73 15.15 -19.66 -10.21
#